data_AF-A0A2G4I365-F1
#
_entry.id   AF-A0A2G4I365-F1
#
_cell.length_a   1.000
_cell.length_b   1.000
_cell.length_c   1.000
_cell.angle_alpha   90.00
_cell.angle_beta   90.00
_cell.angle_gamma   90.00
#
_symmetry.space_group_name_H-M   'P 1'
#
loop_
_entity.id
_entity.type
_entity.pdbx_description
1 polymer ?
#
loop_
_entity_poly.entity_id
_entity_poly.type
_entity_poly.pdbx_seq_one_letter_code
_entity_poly.pdbx_strand_id
1 'polypeptide(L)' 'MLFSRTNYLLLCLSVLILVIGFYIMSGSEDIDSFEKLTVAPIVVIFGFIVGIVAIFFRKKTE' A
#
# COMPACT_ATOMS: atom_id res chain seq x y z
N MET A 1 -13.56 -19.98 -4.38
CA MET A 1 -13.25 -18.54 -4.58
C MET A 1 -11.78 -18.34 -4.22
N LEU A 2 -10.98 -17.75 -5.11
CA LEU A 2 -9.51 -17.74 -4.99
C LEU A 2 -8.99 -16.92 -3.78
N PHE A 3 -9.80 -15.96 -3.31
CA PHE A 3 -9.49 -15.10 -2.17
C PHE A 3 -10.57 -15.22 -1.09
N SER A 4 -10.14 -15.39 0.16
CA SER A 4 -11.01 -15.18 1.32
C SER A 4 -11.41 -13.70 1.40
N ARG A 5 -12.63 -13.42 1.90
CA ARG A 5 -13.16 -12.04 2.07
C ARG A 5 -12.14 -11.12 2.76
N THR A 6 -11.43 -11.64 3.75
CA THR A 6 -10.40 -10.91 4.49
C THR A 6 -9.20 -10.52 3.62
N ASN A 7 -8.69 -11.44 2.80
CA ASN A 7 -7.54 -11.16 1.92
C ASN A 7 -7.91 -10.16 0.81
N TYR A 8 -9.14 -10.24 0.30
CA TYR A 8 -9.64 -9.26 -0.65
C TYR A 8 -9.70 -7.85 -0.04
N LEU A 9 -10.11 -7.74 1.22
CA LEU A 9 -10.16 -6.47 1.95
C LEU A 9 -8.76 -5.92 2.23
N LEU A 10 -7.81 -6.77 2.60
CA LEU A 10 -6.38 -6.41 2.76
C LEU A 10 -5.75 -5.97 1.44
N LEU A 11 -6.11 -6.61 0.33
CA LEU A 11 -5.63 -6.23 -1.00
C LEU A 11 -6.16 -4.85 -1.38
N CYS A 12 -7.45 -4.59 -1.16
CA CYS A 12 -8.03 -3.27 -1.39
C CYS A 12 -7.37 -2.18 -0.52
N LEU A 13 -7.08 -2.50 0.75
CA LEU A 13 -6.34 -1.62 1.65
C LEU A 13 -4.93 -1.31 1.14
N SER A 14 -4.21 -2.31 0.61
CA SER A 14 -2.87 -2.13 0.03
C SER A 14 -2.88 -1.16 -1.15
N VAL A 15 -3.86 -1.28 -2.04
CA VAL A 15 -4.05 -0.37 -3.18
C VAL A 15 -4.33 1.04 -2.69
N LEU A 16 -5.16 1.20 -1.67
CA LEU A 16 -5.51 2.51 -1.11
C LEU A 16 -4.28 3.21 -0.50
N ILE A 17 -3.41 2.46 0.19
CA ILE A 17 -2.13 2.96 0.72
C ILE A 17 -1.19 3.39 -0.42
N LEU A 18 -1.10 2.61 -1.50
CA LEU A 18 -0.28 2.96 -2.66
C LEU A 18 -0.77 4.24 -3.32
N VAL A 19 -2.09 4.40 -3.49
CA VAL A 19 -2.71 5.62 -4.05
C VAL A 19 -2.33 6.84 -3.19
N ILE A 20 -2.39 6.72 -1.86
CA ILE A 20 -1.99 7.80 -0.96
C ILE A 20 -0.49 8.12 -1.10
N GLY A 21 0.37 7.10 -1.16
CA GLY A 21 1.81 7.29 -1.33
C GLY A 21 2.17 8.02 -2.62
N PHE A 22 1.57 7.62 -3.75
CA PHE A 22 1.76 8.30 -5.03
C PHE A 22 1.13 9.69 -5.07
N TYR A 23 0.01 9.90 -4.37
CA TYR A 23 -0.62 11.20 -4.25
C TYR A 23 0.30 12.20 -3.52
N ILE A 24 0.95 11.78 -2.44
CA ILE A 24 1.95 12.60 -1.73
C ILE A 24 3.13 12.95 -2.65
N MET A 25 3.58 12.02 -3.50
CA MET A 25 4.64 12.29 -4.49
C MET A 25 4.21 13.30 -5.58
N SER A 26 2.93 13.34 -5.92
CA SER A 26 2.40 14.19 -7.01
C SER A 26 2.24 15.67 -6.64
N GLY A 27 2.41 16.05 -5.37
CA GLY A 27 2.29 17.45 -4.94
C GLY A 27 3.33 18.35 -5.61
N SER A 28 2.91 19.49 -6.15
CA SER A 28 3.74 20.39 -6.96
C SER A 28 4.52 21.44 -6.14
N GLU A 29 4.12 21.66 -4.89
CA GLU A 29 4.71 22.67 -4.01
C GLU A 29 5.82 22.01 -3.18
N ASP A 30 7.07 22.40 -3.42
CA ASP A 30 8.28 21.95 -2.71
C ASP A 30 8.66 20.48 -2.96
N ILE A 31 9.49 20.25 -3.99
CA ILE A 31 10.07 18.94 -4.34
C ILE A 31 11.07 18.48 -3.25
N ASP A 32 11.66 19.42 -2.50
CA ASP A 32 12.66 19.17 -1.45
C ASP A 32 12.08 18.98 -0.04
N SER A 33 10.76 18.91 0.10
CA SER A 33 10.11 18.64 1.39
C SER A 33 10.37 17.19 1.83
N PHE A 34 10.81 17.01 3.08
CA PHE A 34 11.11 15.72 3.70
C PHE A 34 9.96 14.70 3.55
N GLU A 35 8.73 15.18 3.49
CA GLU A 35 7.53 14.38 3.24
C GLU A 35 7.55 13.66 1.88
N LYS A 36 8.03 14.31 0.82
CA LYS A 36 8.05 13.68 -0.52
C LYS A 36 9.28 12.80 -0.72
N LEU A 37 10.42 13.22 -0.19
CA LEU A 37 11.68 12.50 -0.38
C LEU A 37 11.80 11.26 0.53
N THR A 38 11.24 11.31 1.74
CA THR A 38 11.36 10.23 2.73
C THR A 38 10.02 9.57 3.07
N VAL A 39 8.98 10.36 3.36
CA VAL A 39 7.70 9.80 3.81
C VAL A 39 6.98 9.08 2.67
N ALA A 40 6.95 9.66 1.46
CA ALA A 40 6.23 9.07 0.34
C ALA A 40 6.80 7.69 -0.08
N PRO A 41 8.12 7.50 -0.25
CA PRO A 41 8.69 6.18 -0.52
C PRO A 41 8.40 5.17 0.59
N ILE A 42 8.45 5.58 1.86
CA ILE A 42 8.14 4.71 3.00
C ILE A 42 6.68 4.24 2.95
N VAL A 43 5.73 5.14 2.67
CA VAL A 43 4.30 4.81 2.53
C VAL A 43 4.07 3.85 1.37
N VAL A 44 4.72 4.07 0.22
CA VAL A 44 4.62 3.19 -0.95
C VAL A 44 5.17 1.80 -0.62
N ILE A 45 6.34 1.71 0.02
CA ILE A 45 6.93 0.42 0.46
C ILE A 45 5.98 -0.30 1.41
N PHE A 46 5.37 0.41 2.35
CA PHE A 46 4.40 -0.17 3.27
C PHE A 46 3.17 -0.73 2.53
N GLY A 47 2.65 0.01 1.55
CA GLY A 47 1.57 -0.46 0.67
C GLY A 47 1.94 -1.76 -0.07
N PHE A 48 3.16 -1.86 -0.59
CA PHE A 48 3.65 -3.09 -1.21
C PHE A 48 3.77 -4.25 -0.23
N ILE A 49 4.29 -4.04 0.98
CA ILE A 49 4.37 -5.08 2.02
C ILE A 49 2.97 -5.60 2.37
N VAL A 50 2.01 -4.71 2.60
CA VAL A 50 0.62 -5.07 2.90
C VAL A 50 0.00 -5.85 1.72
N GLY A 51 0.29 -5.45 0.48
CA GLY A 51 -0.18 -6.15 -0.72
C GLY A 51 0.42 -7.55 -0.86
N ILE A 52 1.74 -7.68 -0.61
CA ILE A 52 2.43 -8.98 -0.60
C ILE A 52 1.82 -9.88 0.48
N VAL A 53 1.61 -9.36 1.69
CA VAL A 53 0.93 -10.11 2.77
C VAL A 53 -0.48 -10.50 2.33
N ALA A 54 -1.27 -9.60 1.76
CA ALA A 54 -2.63 -9.90 1.31
C ALA A 54 -2.69 -11.03 0.25
N ILE A 55 -1.68 -11.10 -0.64
CA ILE A 55 -1.57 -12.11 -1.69
C ILE A 55 -1.02 -13.44 -1.14
N PHE A 56 0.08 -13.39 -0.38
CA PHE A 56 0.79 -14.58 0.11
C PHE A 56 0.16 -15.20 1.35
N PHE A 57 -0.43 -14.42 2.26
CA PHE A 57 -1.21 -14.96 3.38
C PHE A 57 -2.54 -15.49 2.86
N ARG A 58 -2.52 -16.69 2.28
CA ARG A 58 -3.72 -17.51 2.22
C ARG A 58 -3.98 -17.95 3.66
N LYS A 59 -4.98 -17.36 4.30
CA LYS A 59 -5.49 -17.87 5.58
C LYS A 59 -5.91 -19.30 5.31
N LYS A 60 -5.11 -20.27 5.77
CA LYS A 60 -5.42 -21.70 5.73
C LYS A 60 -6.62 -21.89 6.67
N THR A 61 -7.79 -21.61 6.14
CA THR A 61 -9.06 -21.82 6.82
C THR A 61 -9.55 -23.11 6.22
N GLU A 62 -9.16 -24.20 6.88
CA GLU A 62 -9.56 -25.60 6.70
C GLU A 62 -9.57 -26.18 5.28
#